data_AF-A0A3M1ICU1-F1
#
_entry.id   AF-A0A3M1ICU1-F1
#
_cell.length_a   1.000
_cell.length_b   1.000
_cell.length_c   1.000
_cell.angle_alpha   90.00
_cell.angle_beta   90.00
_cell.angle_gamma   90.00
#
_symmetry.space_group_name_H-M   'P 1'
#
loop_
_entity.id
_entity.type
_entity.pdbx_description
1 polymer ?
#
loop_
_entity_poly.entity_id
_entity_poly.type
_entity_poly.pdbx_seq_one_letter_code
_entity_poly.pdbx_strand_id
1 'polypeptide(L)'
;MEATPPNPKLSDQEIERDILAPLRRPPGRVWWASVVLLAAVFVWGLVAWAWQIHRGLGVTGMNAPVFWGFYIINFVFFIGISHAGTLVSAILRLTKARWRYPLTRVAEAITLFSLPFGAMSVVVDLGRPDRLLNVIHFPHLTSPILWDVICISTYLVGSATYLYLPLIPDIALCRDKLTEAGPFKRWLYRIGALGWTGTARQAAVLEKAVAVMAVLITPIAVSVHTVVSWIFATTANPMWHSTIFGPYFVVGAIYSGIGALVVAMTIMRRAWRLEKYLTPHIYDYLGQLFLVMCCLWTYFTFGEYLITYLGRSPTERVVWMDKFVGAYAWPFWGMIVACLVIPMAVLCRKRTRTPGWMTFAASAVLLGMWLERYLIVVPTKAHPFLSWGVGHYKPSWVEWSVLASWCAGFALAFFLFFRLYPCISVWEIKEGQKHE
;
A
#
# COMPACT_ATOMS: atom_id res chain seq x y z
N MET A 1 -17.69 -18.44 25.33
CA MET A 1 -16.36 -18.12 24.73
C MET A 1 -15.54 -19.39 24.86
N GLU A 2 -15.65 -20.32 23.91
CA GLU A 2 -14.75 -21.47 23.87
C GLU A 2 -13.40 -20.97 23.35
N ALA A 3 -12.40 -20.98 24.21
CA ALA A 3 -11.02 -20.79 23.82
C ALA A 3 -10.66 -21.95 22.87
N THR A 4 -10.50 -21.65 21.58
CA THR A 4 -9.78 -22.55 20.68
C THR A 4 -8.47 -22.95 21.35
N PRO A 5 -8.15 -24.25 21.45
CA PRO A 5 -6.93 -24.69 22.10
C PRO A 5 -5.74 -23.97 21.46
N PRO A 6 -4.73 -23.54 22.25
CA PRO A 6 -3.51 -22.98 21.67
C PRO A 6 -2.95 -24.00 20.68
N ASN A 7 -2.58 -23.53 19.49
CA ASN A 7 -1.90 -24.38 18.51
C ASN A 7 -0.71 -25.04 19.21
N PRO A 8 -0.45 -26.34 18.97
CA PRO A 8 0.69 -27.01 19.60
C PRO A 8 1.97 -26.20 19.35
N LYS A 9 2.74 -25.93 20.41
CA LYS A 9 4.03 -25.22 20.32
C LYS A 9 4.90 -25.95 19.31
N LEU A 10 5.17 -25.31 18.18
CA LEU A 10 6.03 -25.86 17.13
C LEU A 10 7.47 -25.82 17.62
N SER A 11 8.28 -26.82 17.27
CA SER A 11 9.71 -26.76 17.56
C SER A 11 10.40 -25.72 16.67
N ASP A 12 11.48 -25.11 17.19
CA ASP A 12 12.32 -24.17 16.44
C ASP A 12 12.75 -24.71 15.07
N GLN A 13 13.09 -26.00 15.00
CA GLN A 13 13.52 -26.66 13.77
C GLN A 13 12.37 -26.83 12.77
N GLU A 14 11.15 -27.12 13.25
CA GLU A 14 9.98 -27.18 12.38
C GLU A 14 9.64 -25.81 11.79
N ILE A 15 9.77 -24.75 12.59
CA ILE A 15 9.53 -23.37 12.13
C ILE A 15 10.52 -23.01 11.02
N GLU A 16 11.81 -23.23 11.25
CA GLU A 16 12.84 -22.98 10.24
C GLU A 16 12.58 -23.78 8.96
N ARG A 17 12.30 -25.08 9.09
CA ARG A 17 12.05 -25.97 7.94
C ARG A 17 10.85 -25.51 7.13
N ASP A 18 9.72 -25.28 7.78
CA ASP A 18 8.45 -24.97 7.10
C ASP A 18 8.51 -23.58 6.43
N ILE A 19 9.11 -22.56 7.09
CA ILE A 19 9.22 -21.20 6.53
C ILE A 19 10.30 -21.11 5.42
N LEU A 20 11.40 -21.87 5.51
CA LEU A 20 12.44 -21.88 4.47
C LEU A 20 12.11 -22.81 3.29
N ALA A 21 11.17 -23.74 3.44
CA ALA A 21 10.82 -24.70 2.39
C ALA A 21 10.50 -24.08 1.01
N PRO A 22 9.75 -22.95 0.92
CA PRO A 22 9.50 -22.28 -0.36
C PRO A 22 10.77 -21.75 -1.05
N LEU A 23 11.81 -21.39 -0.27
CA LEU A 23 13.07 -20.88 -0.80
C LEU A 23 13.93 -22.00 -1.38
N ARG A 24 13.86 -23.20 -0.79
CA ARG A 24 14.59 -24.41 -1.22
C ARG A 24 14.07 -24.99 -2.53
N ARG A 25 12.73 -25.02 -2.69
CA ARG A 25 12.11 -25.66 -3.86
C ARG A 25 12.36 -24.84 -5.13
N PRO A 26 12.72 -25.46 -6.27
CA PRO A 26 12.79 -24.73 -7.52
C PRO A 26 11.41 -24.15 -7.86
N PRO A 27 11.34 -22.94 -8.46
CA PRO A 27 10.07 -22.35 -8.87
C PRO A 27 9.34 -23.26 -9.86
N GLY A 28 8.07 -23.54 -9.58
CA GLY A 28 7.22 -24.35 -10.47
C GLY A 28 6.81 -23.60 -11.73
N ARG A 29 6.21 -24.32 -12.70
CA ARG A 29 5.75 -23.76 -13.98
C ARG A 29 4.76 -22.60 -13.80
N VAL A 30 3.84 -22.72 -12.85
CA VAL A 30 2.86 -21.67 -12.55
C VAL A 30 3.54 -20.38 -12.09
N TRP A 31 4.57 -20.48 -11.24
CA TRP A 31 5.31 -19.32 -10.77
C TRP A 31 6.02 -18.60 -11.93
N TRP A 32 6.70 -19.34 -12.80
CA TRP A 32 7.34 -18.76 -13.98
C TRP A 32 6.33 -18.14 -14.95
N ALA A 33 5.19 -18.80 -15.19
CA ALA A 33 4.12 -18.24 -16.00
C ALA A 33 3.60 -16.92 -15.42
N SER A 34 3.41 -16.84 -14.10
CA SER A 34 3.03 -15.60 -13.42
C SER A 34 4.11 -14.51 -13.58
N VAL A 35 5.39 -14.85 -13.38
CA VAL A 35 6.50 -13.89 -13.54
C VAL A 35 6.58 -13.36 -14.96
N VAL A 36 6.51 -14.23 -15.97
CA VAL A 36 6.55 -13.84 -17.39
C VAL A 36 5.36 -12.95 -17.74
N LEU A 37 4.15 -13.32 -17.30
CA LEU A 37 2.95 -12.52 -17.53
C LEU A 37 3.06 -11.13 -16.88
N LEU A 38 3.44 -11.07 -15.60
CA LEU A 38 3.58 -9.81 -14.88
C LEU A 38 4.68 -8.93 -15.49
N ALA A 39 5.81 -9.53 -15.88
CA ALA A 39 6.88 -8.82 -16.57
C ALA A 39 6.43 -8.28 -17.94
N ALA A 40 5.68 -9.07 -18.71
CA ALA A 40 5.14 -8.62 -20.00
C ALA A 40 4.19 -7.43 -19.85
N VAL A 41 3.27 -7.48 -18.88
CA VAL A 41 2.35 -6.36 -18.59
C VAL A 41 3.12 -5.13 -18.08
N PHE A 42 4.14 -5.33 -17.24
CA PHE A 42 4.99 -4.25 -16.76
C PHE A 42 5.70 -3.54 -17.92
N VAL A 43 6.36 -4.31 -18.79
CA VAL A 43 7.06 -3.81 -19.98
C VAL A 43 6.08 -3.12 -20.94
N TRP A 44 4.87 -3.65 -21.12
CA TRP A 44 3.83 -3.01 -21.93
C TRP A 44 3.52 -1.58 -21.48
N GLY A 45 3.34 -1.34 -20.19
CA GLY A 45 3.11 0.03 -19.69
C GLY A 45 4.34 0.93 -19.82
N LEU A 46 5.56 0.39 -19.73
CA LEU A 46 6.77 1.17 -20.00
C LEU A 46 6.85 1.59 -21.48
N VAL A 47 6.45 0.70 -22.40
CA VAL A 47 6.34 1.03 -23.83
C VAL A 47 5.27 2.10 -24.06
N ALA A 48 4.12 2.01 -23.39
CA ALA A 48 3.07 3.03 -23.46
C ALA A 48 3.56 4.39 -22.92
N TRP A 49 4.33 4.40 -21.83
CA TRP A 49 4.94 5.62 -21.30
C TRP A 49 6.01 6.20 -22.24
N ALA A 50 6.86 5.36 -22.83
CA ALA A 50 7.82 5.81 -23.84
C ALA A 50 7.12 6.43 -25.06
N TRP A 51 5.99 5.86 -25.48
CA TRP A 51 5.15 6.43 -26.54
C TRP A 51 4.59 7.81 -26.15
N GLN A 52 4.13 7.96 -24.91
CA GLN A 52 3.70 9.27 -24.37
C GLN A 52 4.84 10.29 -24.34
N ILE A 53 6.05 9.92 -23.91
CA ILE A 53 7.19 10.85 -23.89
C ILE A 53 7.47 11.38 -25.31
N HIS A 54 7.36 10.53 -26.32
CA HIS A 54 7.61 10.93 -27.71
C HIS A 54 6.47 11.75 -28.33
N ARG A 55 5.21 11.41 -28.03
CA ARG A 55 4.02 12.06 -28.61
C ARG A 55 3.47 13.21 -27.77
N GLY A 56 3.98 13.39 -26.55
CA GLY A 56 3.49 14.34 -25.56
C GLY A 56 2.26 13.84 -24.79
N LEU A 57 1.87 14.59 -23.75
CA LEU A 57 0.71 14.27 -22.89
C LEU A 57 -0.64 14.26 -23.62
N GLY A 58 -0.72 14.79 -24.84
CA GLY A 58 -1.95 14.81 -25.65
C GLY A 58 -2.45 13.42 -26.06
N VAL A 59 -1.67 12.36 -25.85
CA VAL A 59 -2.13 10.98 -26.02
C VAL A 59 -2.97 10.44 -24.86
N THR A 60 -2.95 11.15 -23.73
CA THR A 60 -3.77 10.83 -22.57
C THR A 60 -5.20 11.34 -22.76
N GLY A 61 -6.09 10.94 -21.87
CA GLY A 61 -7.45 11.47 -21.78
C GLY A 61 -7.53 12.82 -21.08
N MET A 62 -6.40 13.34 -20.57
CA MET A 62 -6.34 14.59 -19.83
C MET A 62 -6.40 15.78 -20.79
N ASN A 63 -7.25 16.76 -20.46
CA ASN A 63 -7.42 17.97 -21.24
C ASN A 63 -7.89 19.10 -20.33
N ALA A 64 -7.82 20.36 -20.75
CA ALA A 64 -8.43 21.44 -19.97
C ALA A 64 -9.95 21.22 -19.85
N PRO A 65 -10.56 21.36 -18.65
CA PRO A 65 -9.98 21.73 -17.36
C PRO A 65 -9.43 20.57 -16.50
N VAL A 66 -9.67 19.31 -16.88
CA VAL A 66 -9.17 18.10 -16.20
C VAL A 66 -7.76 17.70 -16.64
N PHE A 67 -6.77 18.45 -16.16
CA PHE A 67 -5.35 18.18 -16.42
C PHE A 67 -4.72 17.15 -15.48
N TRP A 68 -5.45 16.71 -14.44
CA TRP A 68 -5.06 15.60 -13.57
C TRP A 68 -6.09 14.48 -13.67
N GLY A 69 -5.62 13.31 -14.09
CA GLY A 69 -6.43 12.12 -14.27
C GLY A 69 -5.83 10.91 -13.56
N PHE A 70 -5.68 9.82 -14.30
CA PHE A 70 -5.26 8.53 -13.75
C PHE A 70 -3.90 8.56 -13.07
N TYR A 71 -2.95 9.38 -13.54
CA TYR A 71 -1.61 9.41 -12.94
C TYR A 71 -1.63 9.93 -11.50
N ILE A 72 -2.33 11.03 -11.22
CA ILE A 72 -2.47 11.55 -9.85
C ILE A 72 -3.34 10.63 -8.99
N ILE A 73 -4.39 10.03 -9.56
CA ILE A 73 -5.21 9.03 -8.85
C ILE A 73 -4.34 7.84 -8.40
N ASN A 74 -3.53 7.31 -9.31
CA ASN A 74 -2.64 6.18 -9.06
C ASN A 74 -1.53 6.56 -8.08
N PHE A 75 -0.98 7.77 -8.20
CA PHE A 75 -0.04 8.32 -7.23
C PHE A 75 -0.59 8.22 -5.80
N VAL A 76 -1.74 8.85 -5.54
CA VAL A 76 -2.35 8.85 -4.21
C VAL A 76 -2.72 7.42 -3.78
N PHE A 77 -3.21 6.59 -4.70
CA PHE A 77 -3.60 5.22 -4.41
C PHE A 77 -2.42 4.32 -4.00
N PHE A 78 -1.32 4.32 -4.74
CA PHE A 78 -0.15 3.49 -4.42
C PHE A 78 0.62 4.00 -3.20
N ILE A 79 0.71 5.32 -3.00
CA ILE A 79 1.20 5.86 -1.72
C ILE A 79 0.24 5.48 -0.59
N GLY A 80 -1.07 5.43 -0.83
CA GLY A 80 -2.06 4.96 0.16
C GLY A 80 -1.85 3.50 0.55
N ILE A 81 -1.75 2.60 -0.44
CA ILE A 81 -1.42 1.18 -0.22
C ILE A 81 -0.15 1.04 0.61
N SER A 82 0.83 1.91 0.42
CA SER A 82 2.09 1.83 1.17
C SER A 82 1.92 2.01 2.68
N HIS A 83 0.79 2.52 3.18
CA HIS A 83 0.52 2.64 4.61
C HIS A 83 0.00 1.34 5.24
N ALA A 84 -0.32 0.32 4.43
CA ALA A 84 -0.64 -1.04 4.86
C ALA A 84 0.35 -1.60 5.88
N GLY A 85 1.61 -1.26 5.65
CA GLY A 85 2.73 -2.07 6.06
C GLY A 85 3.46 -1.55 7.26
N THR A 86 4.29 -0.55 7.03
CA THR A 86 5.17 0.03 8.03
C THR A 86 4.39 0.75 9.12
N LEU A 87 3.31 1.47 8.80
CA LEU A 87 2.50 2.15 9.81
C LEU A 87 1.75 1.13 10.69
N VAL A 88 1.07 0.16 10.09
CA VAL A 88 0.36 -0.89 10.86
C VAL A 88 1.37 -1.75 11.63
N SER A 89 2.46 -2.20 11.02
CA SER A 89 3.52 -2.99 11.68
C SER A 89 4.14 -2.21 12.84
N ALA A 90 4.46 -0.92 12.65
CA ALA A 90 5.02 -0.07 13.68
C ALA A 90 4.05 0.15 14.84
N ILE A 91 2.79 0.50 14.57
CA ILE A 91 1.77 0.67 15.61
C ILE A 91 1.61 -0.64 16.40
N LEU A 92 1.43 -1.77 15.72
CA LEU A 92 1.29 -3.07 16.38
C LEU A 92 2.52 -3.44 17.20
N ARG A 93 3.72 -3.06 16.75
CA ARG A 93 4.96 -3.24 17.51
C ARG A 93 5.00 -2.36 18.75
N LEU A 94 4.64 -1.08 18.63
CA LEU A 94 4.60 -0.12 19.73
C LEU A 94 3.54 -0.50 20.78
N THR A 95 2.38 -1.02 20.35
CA THR A 95 1.33 -1.54 21.25
C THR A 95 1.63 -2.94 21.78
N LYS A 96 2.79 -3.52 21.44
CA LYS A 96 3.21 -4.87 21.83
C LYS A 96 2.18 -5.96 21.46
N ALA A 97 1.47 -5.76 20.36
CA ALA A 97 0.47 -6.70 19.86
C ALA A 97 1.16 -7.95 19.28
N ARG A 98 1.11 -9.07 20.02
CA ARG A 98 1.84 -10.30 19.67
C ARG A 98 1.33 -11.01 18.40
N TRP A 99 0.07 -10.81 18.03
CA TRP A 99 -0.49 -11.39 16.79
C TRP A 99 0.13 -10.82 15.50
N ARG A 100 1.00 -9.81 15.60
CA ARG A 100 1.70 -9.18 14.47
C ARG A 100 2.83 -10.02 13.86
N TYR A 101 3.42 -10.97 14.59
CA TYR A 101 4.65 -11.65 14.14
C TYR A 101 4.56 -12.28 12.74
N PRO A 102 3.45 -12.93 12.34
CA PRO A 102 3.35 -13.53 11.00
C PRO A 102 2.94 -12.55 9.89
N LEU A 103 2.57 -11.30 10.21
CA LEU A 103 2.15 -10.30 9.22
C LEU A 103 3.17 -9.19 8.98
N THR A 104 4.05 -8.88 9.94
CA THR A 104 5.00 -7.75 9.92
C THR A 104 5.74 -7.63 8.60
N ARG A 105 6.43 -8.71 8.17
CA ARG A 105 7.26 -8.68 6.97
C ARG A 105 6.48 -8.53 5.68
N VAL A 106 5.31 -9.16 5.59
CA VAL A 106 4.41 -9.03 4.43
C VAL A 106 3.95 -7.60 4.32
N ALA A 107 3.53 -7.02 5.44
CA ALA A 107 3.08 -5.65 5.56
C ALA A 107 4.21 -4.70 5.13
N GLU A 108 5.37 -4.76 5.76
CA GLU A 108 6.54 -3.92 5.47
C GLU A 108 7.02 -4.02 4.00
N ALA A 109 6.94 -5.21 3.40
CA ALA A 109 7.24 -5.40 1.97
C ALA A 109 6.22 -4.71 1.05
N ILE A 110 4.91 -4.75 1.37
CA ILE A 110 3.88 -4.02 0.62
C ILE A 110 4.22 -2.53 0.60
N THR A 111 4.62 -1.95 1.73
CA THR A 111 5.06 -0.55 1.80
C THR A 111 6.21 -0.27 0.86
N LEU A 112 7.32 -1.00 1.03
CA LEU A 112 8.54 -0.74 0.28
C LEU A 112 8.31 -0.85 -1.23
N PHE A 113 7.55 -1.84 -1.68
CA PHE A 113 7.37 -2.08 -3.11
C PHE A 113 6.25 -1.25 -3.73
N SER A 114 5.29 -0.72 -2.98
CA SER A 114 4.25 0.17 -3.53
C SER A 114 4.72 1.62 -3.71
N LEU A 115 5.61 2.11 -2.85
CA LEU A 115 6.10 3.50 -2.89
C LEU A 115 6.69 3.93 -4.23
N PRO A 116 7.58 3.15 -4.88
CA PRO A 116 8.15 3.53 -6.16
C PRO A 116 7.09 3.72 -7.25
N PHE A 117 6.03 2.90 -7.29
CA PHE A 117 4.97 3.02 -8.30
C PHE A 117 4.09 4.24 -8.04
N GLY A 118 3.86 4.59 -6.77
CA GLY A 118 3.26 5.87 -6.41
C GLY A 118 4.11 7.03 -6.93
N ALA A 119 5.37 7.12 -6.50
CA ALA A 119 6.28 8.21 -6.89
C ALA A 119 6.46 8.31 -8.42
N MET A 120 6.61 7.18 -9.11
CA MET A 120 6.74 7.15 -10.57
C MET A 120 5.47 7.61 -11.29
N SER A 121 4.29 7.50 -10.68
CA SER A 121 3.06 8.05 -11.28
C SER A 121 3.13 9.57 -11.44
N VAL A 122 3.80 10.28 -10.51
CA VAL A 122 4.04 11.73 -10.66
C VAL A 122 5.02 12.00 -11.79
N VAL A 123 6.08 11.19 -11.91
CA VAL A 123 7.08 11.34 -12.98
C VAL A 123 6.45 11.09 -14.36
N VAL A 124 5.54 10.12 -14.46
CA VAL A 124 4.80 9.82 -15.70
C VAL A 124 3.85 10.98 -16.07
N ASP A 125 3.31 11.69 -15.09
CA ASP A 125 2.45 12.87 -15.31
C ASP A 125 3.21 14.11 -15.81
N LEU A 126 4.53 14.16 -15.65
CA LEU A 126 5.33 15.30 -16.09
C LEU A 126 5.36 15.40 -17.63
N GLY A 127 5.05 16.59 -18.15
CA GLY A 127 5.22 16.88 -19.58
C GLY A 127 6.67 16.96 -20.02
N ARG A 128 7.61 17.20 -19.09
CA ARG A 128 9.06 17.26 -19.32
C ARG A 128 9.83 16.53 -18.22
N PRO A 129 9.79 15.18 -18.21
CA PRO A 129 10.48 14.38 -17.19
C PRO A 129 12.01 14.57 -17.25
N ASP A 130 12.56 15.01 -18.39
CA ASP A 130 13.96 15.40 -18.55
C ASP A 130 14.42 16.50 -17.57
N ARG A 131 13.47 17.31 -17.08
CA ARG A 131 13.73 18.43 -16.15
C ARG A 131 13.48 18.08 -14.68
N LEU A 132 13.22 16.82 -14.35
CA LEU A 132 12.87 16.39 -12.99
C LEU A 132 13.85 16.88 -11.92
N LEU A 133 15.16 16.88 -12.21
CA LEU A 133 16.19 17.31 -11.27
C LEU A 133 16.11 18.78 -10.87
N ASN A 134 15.39 19.62 -11.63
CA ASN A 134 15.19 21.03 -11.28
C ASN A 134 14.40 21.19 -9.98
N VAL A 135 13.57 20.22 -9.59
CA VAL A 135 12.87 20.24 -8.29
C VAL A 135 13.87 20.23 -7.12
N ILE A 136 15.03 19.59 -7.31
CA ILE A 136 16.10 19.50 -6.32
C ILE A 136 17.07 20.68 -6.45
N HIS A 137 17.44 21.07 -7.67
CA HIS A 137 18.39 22.17 -7.91
C HIS A 137 17.80 23.55 -7.60
N PHE A 138 16.51 23.74 -7.83
CA PHE A 138 15.81 25.02 -7.65
C PHE A 138 14.53 24.81 -6.82
N PRO A 139 14.66 24.44 -5.54
CA PRO A 139 13.51 24.08 -4.71
C PRO A 139 12.68 25.32 -4.33
N HIS A 140 11.37 25.22 -4.51
CA HIS A 140 10.40 26.21 -4.00
C HIS A 140 9.75 25.68 -2.72
N LEU A 141 10.19 26.19 -1.56
CA LEU A 141 9.76 25.69 -0.24
C LEU A 141 8.27 25.88 0.08
N THR A 142 7.57 26.73 -0.65
CA THR A 142 6.12 26.92 -0.50
C THR A 142 5.28 25.92 -1.29
N SER A 143 5.90 25.10 -2.14
CA SER A 143 5.20 24.14 -3.00
C SER A 143 4.92 22.82 -2.27
N PRO A 144 3.66 22.40 -2.15
CA PRO A 144 3.32 21.08 -1.60
C PRO A 144 3.91 19.90 -2.39
N ILE A 145 4.19 20.08 -3.69
CA ILE A 145 4.83 19.05 -4.52
C ILE A 145 6.27 18.78 -4.05
N LEU A 146 7.01 19.83 -3.65
CA LEU A 146 8.36 19.65 -3.09
C LEU A 146 8.30 18.91 -1.75
N TRP A 147 7.32 19.24 -0.90
CA TRP A 147 7.11 18.56 0.37
C TRP A 147 6.85 17.06 0.15
N ASP A 148 6.07 16.71 -0.87
CA ASP A 148 5.84 15.32 -1.25
C ASP A 148 7.13 14.60 -1.65
N VAL A 149 8.01 15.24 -2.45
CA VAL A 149 9.32 14.67 -2.81
C VAL A 149 10.14 14.37 -1.55
N ILE A 150 10.19 15.30 -0.59
CA ILE A 150 10.93 15.14 0.67
C ILE A 150 10.32 14.02 1.52
N CYS A 151 9.01 14.05 1.74
CA CYS A 151 8.29 13.09 2.58
C CYS A 151 8.38 11.68 2.00
N ILE A 152 8.10 11.49 0.71
CA ILE A 152 8.13 10.17 0.06
C ILE A 152 9.56 9.61 0.03
N SER A 153 10.58 10.44 -0.26
CA SER A 153 11.97 9.98 -0.25
C SER A 153 12.40 9.55 1.14
N THR A 154 12.07 10.35 2.17
CA THR A 154 12.35 10.03 3.58
C THR A 154 11.63 8.75 3.99
N TYR A 155 10.38 8.59 3.59
CA TYR A 155 9.57 7.42 3.90
C TYR A 155 10.04 6.16 3.18
N LEU A 156 10.53 6.27 1.94
CA LEU A 156 11.13 5.16 1.20
C LEU A 156 12.39 4.66 1.91
N VAL A 157 13.30 5.56 2.27
CA VAL A 157 14.54 5.21 3.00
C VAL A 157 14.21 4.63 4.38
N GLY A 158 13.29 5.26 5.12
CA GLY A 158 12.83 4.80 6.42
C GLY A 158 12.19 3.41 6.35
N SER A 159 11.32 3.18 5.37
CA SER A 159 10.64 1.89 5.16
C SER A 159 11.59 0.79 4.72
N ALA A 160 12.54 1.10 3.82
CA ALA A 160 13.59 0.17 3.42
C ALA A 160 14.44 -0.25 4.63
N THR A 161 14.84 0.71 5.47
CA THR A 161 15.59 0.45 6.70
C THR A 161 14.75 -0.36 7.70
N TYR A 162 13.49 0.00 7.88
CA TYR A 162 12.58 -0.66 8.82
C TYR A 162 12.28 -2.11 8.43
N LEU A 163 12.16 -2.42 7.14
CA LEU A 163 12.05 -3.80 6.63
C LEU A 163 13.38 -4.55 6.75
N TYR A 164 14.51 -3.89 6.44
CA TYR A 164 15.81 -4.54 6.37
C TYR A 164 16.32 -4.99 7.73
N LEU A 165 16.17 -4.18 8.79
CA LEU A 165 16.61 -4.52 10.14
C LEU A 165 16.09 -5.90 10.62
N PRO A 166 14.76 -6.16 10.72
CA PRO A 166 14.23 -7.45 11.15
C PRO A 166 14.47 -8.58 10.12
N LEU A 167 14.97 -8.26 8.93
CA LEU A 167 15.36 -9.23 7.91
C LEU A 167 16.77 -9.79 8.13
N ILE A 168 17.67 -9.04 8.78
CA ILE A 168 19.08 -9.43 9.00
C ILE A 168 19.23 -10.83 9.62
N PRO A 169 18.54 -11.19 10.73
CA PRO A 169 18.68 -12.53 11.32
C PRO A 169 18.21 -13.64 10.38
N ASP A 170 17.18 -13.37 9.59
CA ASP A 170 16.62 -14.36 8.67
C ASP A 170 17.46 -14.49 7.39
N ILE A 171 18.15 -13.43 6.96
CA ILE A 171 19.18 -13.51 5.91
C ILE A 171 20.36 -14.35 6.39
N ALA A 172 20.78 -14.18 7.65
CA ALA A 172 21.82 -15.01 8.25
C ALA A 172 21.39 -16.48 8.34
N LEU A 173 20.14 -16.74 8.71
CA LEU A 173 19.58 -18.09 8.68
C LEU A 173 19.58 -18.67 7.25
N CYS A 174 19.24 -17.88 6.23
CA CYS A 174 19.32 -18.29 4.83
C CYS A 174 20.76 -18.59 4.41
N ARG A 175 21.73 -17.75 4.80
CA ARG A 175 23.17 -17.97 4.56
C ARG A 175 23.63 -19.32 5.12
N ASP A 176 23.18 -19.66 6.33
CA ASP A 176 23.67 -20.83 7.07
C ASP A 176 22.94 -22.12 6.68
N LYS A 177 21.64 -22.05 6.34
CA LYS A 177 20.78 -23.23 6.10
C LYS A 177 20.49 -23.53 4.64
N LEU A 178 20.63 -22.57 3.72
CA LEU A 178 20.38 -22.76 2.28
C LEU A 178 21.70 -23.04 1.54
N THR A 179 22.39 -24.12 1.93
CA THR A 179 23.67 -24.50 1.32
C THR A 179 23.48 -24.91 -0.14
N GLU A 180 22.33 -25.44 -0.53
CA GLU A 180 21.95 -25.72 -1.92
C GLU A 180 21.79 -24.49 -2.83
N ALA A 181 21.85 -23.26 -2.27
CA ALA A 181 21.68 -22.05 -3.06
C ALA A 181 22.87 -21.81 -4.02
N GLY A 182 22.59 -21.32 -5.23
CA GLY A 182 23.61 -20.97 -6.22
C GLY A 182 24.53 -19.82 -5.79
N PRO A 183 25.64 -19.58 -6.52
CA PRO A 183 26.71 -18.67 -6.09
C PRO A 183 26.22 -17.23 -5.85
N PHE A 184 25.33 -16.72 -6.72
CA PHE A 184 24.74 -15.40 -6.57
C PHE A 184 23.95 -15.23 -5.25
N LYS A 185 23.10 -16.22 -4.91
CA LYS A 185 22.29 -16.16 -3.67
C LYS A 185 23.17 -16.26 -2.43
N ARG A 186 24.19 -17.14 -2.44
CA ARG A 186 25.15 -17.23 -1.32
C ARG A 186 25.90 -15.92 -1.10
N TRP A 187 26.34 -15.27 -2.18
CA TRP A 187 26.97 -13.96 -2.11
C TRP A 187 26.02 -12.90 -1.53
N LEU A 188 24.77 -12.86 -2.02
CA LEU A 188 23.73 -11.94 -1.54
C LEU A 188 23.44 -12.13 -0.04
N TYR A 189 23.24 -13.38 0.40
CA TYR A 189 22.97 -13.67 1.82
C TYR A 189 24.17 -13.38 2.72
N ARG A 190 25.40 -13.62 2.24
CA ARG A 190 26.62 -13.30 2.99
C ARG A 190 26.74 -11.79 3.26
N ILE A 191 26.49 -10.97 2.24
CA ILE A 191 26.56 -9.51 2.36
C ILE A 191 25.38 -8.98 3.18
N GLY A 192 24.16 -9.41 2.85
CA GLY A 192 22.93 -8.94 3.51
C GLY A 192 22.81 -9.35 4.98
N ALA A 193 23.52 -10.41 5.41
CA ALA A 193 23.57 -10.79 6.82
C ALA A 193 24.44 -9.85 7.68
N LEU A 194 25.25 -8.96 7.09
CA LEU A 194 26.12 -8.02 7.80
C LEU A 194 26.98 -8.66 8.92
N GLY A 195 27.45 -9.89 8.70
CA GLY A 195 28.24 -10.62 9.71
C GLY A 195 27.44 -11.02 10.96
N TRP A 196 26.11 -11.10 10.87
CA TRP A 196 25.27 -11.57 11.95
C TRP A 196 25.62 -13.01 12.36
N THR A 197 25.87 -13.20 13.65
CA THR A 197 26.14 -14.50 14.28
C THR A 197 25.15 -14.83 15.40
N GLY A 198 24.26 -13.89 15.76
CA GLY A 198 23.23 -14.08 16.78
C GLY A 198 23.71 -13.91 18.22
N THR A 199 24.80 -13.17 18.46
CA THR A 199 25.25 -12.86 19.82
C THR A 199 24.21 -12.04 20.59
N ALA A 200 24.15 -12.17 21.92
CA ALA A 200 23.22 -11.40 22.76
C ALA A 200 23.35 -9.88 22.56
N ARG A 201 24.58 -9.38 22.34
CA ARG A 201 24.83 -7.98 22.03
C ARG A 201 24.21 -7.55 20.70
N GLN A 202 24.36 -8.37 19.65
CA GLN A 202 23.76 -8.10 18.34
C GLN A 202 22.22 -8.10 18.42
N ALA A 203 21.63 -9.06 19.12
CA ALA A 203 20.19 -9.13 19.36
C ALA A 203 19.66 -7.87 20.06
N ALA A 204 20.28 -7.46 21.18
CA ALA A 204 19.87 -6.27 21.92
C ALA A 204 19.98 -4.97 21.09
N VAL A 205 21.04 -4.84 20.28
CA VAL A 205 21.20 -3.68 19.39
C VAL A 205 20.14 -3.68 18.30
N LEU A 206 19.85 -4.84 17.70
CA LEU A 206 18.83 -4.98 16.67
C LEU A 206 17.44 -4.62 17.20
N GLU A 207 17.05 -5.17 18.36
CA GLU A 207 15.78 -4.87 19.01
C GLU A 207 15.63 -3.37 19.28
N LYS A 208 16.69 -2.74 19.81
CA LYS A 208 16.72 -1.29 20.04
C LYS A 208 16.58 -0.50 18.73
N ALA A 209 17.30 -0.90 17.67
CA ALA A 209 17.24 -0.24 16.38
C ALA A 209 15.84 -0.34 15.75
N VAL A 210 15.22 -1.52 15.79
CA VAL A 210 13.86 -1.76 15.29
C VAL A 210 12.84 -0.94 16.11
N ALA A 211 13.01 -0.86 17.43
CA ALA A 211 12.13 -0.04 18.28
C ALA A 211 12.25 1.46 17.97
N VAL A 212 13.47 1.98 17.83
CA VAL A 212 13.72 3.38 17.43
C VAL A 212 13.09 3.67 16.06
N MET A 213 13.32 2.79 15.08
CA MET A 213 12.74 2.96 13.75
C MET A 213 11.20 2.88 13.77
N ALA A 214 10.59 2.05 14.62
CA ALA A 214 9.13 2.01 14.78
C ALA A 214 8.57 3.36 15.29
N VAL A 215 9.26 3.98 16.25
CA VAL A 215 8.90 5.32 16.75
C VAL A 215 9.08 6.38 15.68
N LEU A 216 10.15 6.33 14.89
CA LEU A 216 10.43 7.31 13.83
C LEU A 216 9.52 7.16 12.61
N ILE A 217 9.23 5.94 12.17
CA ILE A 217 8.46 5.69 10.94
C ILE A 217 6.97 6.03 11.10
N THR A 218 6.44 5.95 12.32
CA THR A 218 5.03 6.25 12.61
C THR A 218 4.64 7.71 12.25
N PRO A 219 5.31 8.75 12.77
CA PRO A 219 5.02 10.13 12.38
C PRO A 219 5.40 10.42 10.92
N ILE A 220 6.43 9.78 10.37
CA ILE A 220 6.80 9.93 8.95
C ILE A 220 5.67 9.40 8.04
N ALA A 221 5.12 8.22 8.33
CA ALA A 221 4.01 7.68 7.54
C ALA A 221 2.79 8.61 7.62
N VAL A 222 2.40 9.05 8.82
CA VAL A 222 1.27 9.98 8.98
C VAL A 222 1.50 11.29 8.23
N SER A 223 2.73 11.83 8.25
CA SER A 223 3.05 13.07 7.54
C SER A 223 2.99 12.90 6.02
N VAL A 224 3.48 11.78 5.47
CA VAL A 224 3.47 11.53 4.02
C VAL A 224 2.07 11.68 3.44
N HIS A 225 1.07 11.01 4.00
CA HIS A 225 -0.29 11.11 3.44
C HIS A 225 -1.02 12.39 3.79
N THR A 226 -0.63 13.06 4.87
CA THR A 226 -1.12 14.40 5.17
C THR A 226 -0.60 15.41 4.14
N VAL A 227 0.69 15.35 3.77
CA VAL A 227 1.28 16.25 2.76
C VAL A 227 0.71 15.96 1.37
N VAL A 228 0.53 14.69 1.00
CA VAL A 228 -0.18 14.31 -0.25
C VAL A 228 -1.59 14.92 -0.27
N SER A 229 -2.29 14.94 0.86
CA SER A 229 -3.61 15.57 0.95
C SER A 229 -3.54 17.10 0.78
N TRP A 230 -2.45 17.74 1.23
CA TRP A 230 -2.26 19.19 1.14
C TRP A 230 -2.04 19.68 -0.29
N ILE A 231 -1.58 18.83 -1.21
CA ILE A 231 -1.60 19.15 -2.65
C ILE A 231 -3.01 19.52 -3.10
N PHE A 232 -4.04 18.87 -2.54
CA PHE A 232 -5.44 19.20 -2.83
C PHE A 232 -5.90 20.34 -1.91
N ALA A 233 -5.77 20.16 -0.59
CA ALA A 233 -6.37 21.04 0.43
C ALA A 233 -5.92 22.51 0.38
N THR A 234 -4.70 22.76 -0.08
CA THR A 234 -4.15 24.12 -0.17
C THR A 234 -4.49 24.85 -1.47
N THR A 235 -5.23 24.21 -2.37
CA THR A 235 -5.65 24.83 -3.63
C THR A 235 -7.11 25.23 -3.61
N ALA A 236 -7.45 26.34 -4.27
CA ALA A 236 -8.80 26.91 -4.30
C ALA A 236 -9.76 26.19 -5.27
N ASN A 237 -9.65 24.87 -5.44
CA ASN A 237 -10.61 24.10 -6.24
C ASN A 237 -11.85 23.75 -5.39
N PRO A 238 -13.06 23.77 -5.96
CA PRO A 238 -14.28 23.42 -5.21
C PRO A 238 -14.19 22.02 -4.59
N MET A 239 -14.56 21.88 -3.31
CA MET A 239 -14.41 20.65 -2.52
C MET A 239 -12.99 20.13 -2.31
N TRP A 240 -11.93 20.78 -2.79
CA TRP A 240 -10.57 20.42 -2.36
C TRP A 240 -10.17 21.20 -1.12
N HIS A 241 -10.59 22.45 -0.99
CA HIS A 241 -10.24 23.30 0.14
C HIS A 241 -10.98 22.89 1.42
N SER A 242 -10.55 21.80 2.04
CA SER A 242 -11.12 21.25 3.26
C SER A 242 -10.03 20.94 4.29
N THR A 243 -10.29 21.27 5.54
CA THR A 243 -9.37 21.03 6.67
C THR A 243 -9.36 19.57 7.11
N ILE A 244 -10.37 18.77 6.71
CA ILE A 244 -10.49 17.36 7.12
C ILE A 244 -9.60 16.42 6.29
N PHE A 245 -9.05 16.91 5.16
CA PHE A 245 -8.35 16.09 4.16
C PHE A 245 -7.12 15.36 4.72
N GLY A 246 -6.35 15.98 5.61
CA GLY A 246 -5.17 15.34 6.22
C GLY A 246 -5.54 14.03 6.92
N PRO A 247 -6.34 14.08 8.01
CA PRO A 247 -6.82 12.88 8.69
C PRO A 247 -7.61 11.93 7.79
N TYR A 248 -8.45 12.46 6.90
CA TYR A 248 -9.27 11.64 6.00
C TYR A 248 -8.41 10.79 5.06
N PHE A 249 -7.39 11.38 4.44
CA PHE A 249 -6.46 10.66 3.57
C PHE A 249 -5.68 9.60 4.36
N VAL A 250 -5.17 9.94 5.55
CA VAL A 250 -4.44 8.98 6.40
C VAL A 250 -5.30 7.77 6.76
N VAL A 251 -6.56 7.97 7.14
CA VAL A 251 -7.51 6.87 7.39
C VAL A 251 -7.73 6.04 6.12
N GLY A 252 -7.91 6.70 4.98
CA GLY A 252 -8.05 6.01 3.71
C GLY A 252 -6.80 5.20 3.30
N ALA A 253 -5.61 5.70 3.61
CA ALA A 253 -4.33 5.00 3.43
C ALA A 253 -4.30 3.69 4.22
N ILE A 254 -4.58 3.78 5.52
CA ILE A 254 -4.56 2.62 6.41
C ILE A 254 -5.64 1.61 5.97
N TYR A 255 -6.81 2.10 5.57
CA TYR A 255 -7.92 1.26 5.15
C TYR A 255 -7.62 0.47 3.86
N SER A 256 -7.21 1.16 2.80
CA SER A 256 -6.79 0.51 1.54
C SER A 256 -5.55 -0.38 1.75
N GLY A 257 -4.63 0.05 2.61
CA GLY A 257 -3.44 -0.71 2.95
C GLY A 257 -3.74 -2.03 3.65
N ILE A 258 -4.61 -2.05 4.66
CA ILE A 258 -5.07 -3.30 5.30
C ILE A 258 -5.75 -4.20 4.26
N GLY A 259 -6.52 -3.63 3.32
CA GLY A 259 -7.07 -4.37 2.19
C GLY A 259 -5.99 -5.08 1.36
N ALA A 260 -4.94 -4.37 0.97
CA ALA A 260 -3.80 -4.95 0.26
C ALA A 260 -3.10 -6.06 1.07
N LEU A 261 -2.93 -5.85 2.38
CA LEU A 261 -2.35 -6.83 3.29
C LEU A 261 -3.19 -8.12 3.37
N VAL A 262 -4.51 -8.02 3.50
CA VAL A 262 -5.43 -9.18 3.54
C VAL A 262 -5.34 -10.00 2.26
N VAL A 263 -5.31 -9.33 1.09
CA VAL A 263 -5.18 -10.00 -0.22
C VAL A 263 -3.85 -10.73 -0.31
N ALA A 264 -2.73 -10.03 -0.03
CA ALA A 264 -1.39 -10.60 -0.10
C ALA A 264 -1.22 -11.79 0.86
N MET A 265 -1.63 -11.63 2.13
CA MET A 265 -1.56 -12.69 3.13
C MET A 265 -2.36 -13.92 2.71
N THR A 266 -3.56 -13.75 2.14
CA THR A 266 -4.41 -14.88 1.74
C THR A 266 -3.84 -15.63 0.54
N ILE A 267 -3.28 -14.91 -0.44
CA ILE A 267 -2.58 -15.52 -1.58
C ILE A 267 -1.38 -16.34 -1.08
N MET A 268 -0.55 -15.75 -0.21
CA MET A 268 0.64 -16.40 0.33
C MET A 268 0.32 -17.59 1.21
N ARG A 269 -0.72 -17.48 2.05
CA ARG A 269 -1.22 -18.57 2.90
C ARG A 269 -1.47 -19.83 2.07
N ARG A 270 -2.13 -19.69 0.92
CA ARG A 270 -2.48 -20.80 0.03
C ARG A 270 -1.30 -21.24 -0.84
N ALA A 271 -0.51 -20.30 -1.37
CA ALA A 271 0.60 -20.60 -2.28
C ALA A 271 1.74 -21.36 -1.58
N TRP A 272 2.04 -21.02 -0.32
CA TRP A 272 3.16 -21.60 0.43
C TRP A 272 2.75 -22.51 1.59
N ARG A 273 1.45 -22.81 1.73
CA ARG A 273 0.90 -23.68 2.78
C ARG A 273 1.27 -23.21 4.19
N LEU A 274 1.01 -21.94 4.46
CA LEU A 274 1.35 -21.27 5.72
C LEU A 274 0.18 -21.25 6.70
N GLU A 275 -0.78 -22.17 6.57
CA GLU A 275 -2.01 -22.19 7.39
C GLU A 275 -1.72 -22.37 8.89
N LYS A 276 -0.58 -22.99 9.24
CA LYS A 276 -0.13 -23.14 10.63
C LYS A 276 0.25 -21.82 11.30
N TYR A 277 0.80 -20.88 10.53
CA TYR A 277 1.25 -19.58 11.01
C TYR A 277 0.19 -18.49 10.81
N LEU A 278 -0.50 -18.53 9.67
CA LEU A 278 -1.61 -17.64 9.33
C LEU A 278 -2.93 -18.28 9.78
N THR A 279 -3.08 -18.35 11.10
CA THR A 279 -4.21 -18.96 11.79
C THR A 279 -5.49 -18.13 11.64
N PRO A 280 -6.67 -18.73 11.80
CA PRO A 280 -7.95 -18.01 11.75
C PRO A 280 -8.04 -16.84 12.76
N HIS A 281 -7.33 -16.94 13.88
CA HIS A 281 -7.31 -15.90 14.90
C HIS A 281 -6.68 -14.59 14.41
N ILE A 282 -5.63 -14.67 13.59
CA ILE A 282 -5.00 -13.50 12.97
C ILE A 282 -5.97 -12.81 12.02
N TYR A 283 -6.76 -13.58 11.26
CA TYR A 283 -7.80 -13.04 10.40
C TYR A 283 -8.94 -12.38 11.19
N ASP A 284 -9.32 -12.90 12.37
CA ASP A 284 -10.33 -12.25 13.22
C ASP A 284 -9.84 -10.89 13.73
N TYR A 285 -8.61 -10.79 14.25
CA TYR A 285 -8.04 -9.50 14.69
C TYR A 285 -7.82 -8.53 13.55
N LEU A 286 -7.27 -9.00 12.43
CA LEU A 286 -7.09 -8.16 11.25
C LEU A 286 -8.45 -7.69 10.71
N GLY A 287 -9.48 -8.53 10.75
CA GLY A 287 -10.84 -8.19 10.36
C GLY A 287 -11.51 -7.17 11.29
N GLN A 288 -11.20 -7.20 12.59
CA GLN A 288 -11.64 -6.17 13.53
C GLN A 288 -10.97 -4.82 13.26
N LEU A 289 -9.65 -4.81 13.04
CA LEU A 289 -8.93 -3.59 12.66
C LEU A 289 -9.48 -3.04 11.33
N PHE A 290 -9.75 -3.91 10.37
CA PHE A 290 -10.30 -3.53 9.08
C PHE A 290 -11.72 -2.94 9.19
N LEU A 291 -12.56 -3.50 10.07
CA LEU A 291 -13.89 -2.96 10.39
C LEU A 291 -13.81 -1.59 11.06
N VAL A 292 -12.89 -1.40 12.02
CA VAL A 292 -12.68 -0.08 12.65
C VAL A 292 -12.32 0.97 11.61
N MET A 293 -11.44 0.63 10.67
CA MET A 293 -11.07 1.53 9.57
C MET A 293 -12.24 1.81 8.62
N CYS A 294 -13.10 0.81 8.36
CA CYS A 294 -14.35 1.02 7.61
C CYS A 294 -15.25 2.06 8.30
N CYS A 295 -15.44 1.96 9.62
CA CYS A 295 -16.23 2.92 10.40
C CYS A 295 -15.60 4.33 10.39
N LEU A 296 -14.29 4.42 10.60
CA LEU A 296 -13.58 5.70 10.58
C LEU A 296 -13.64 6.36 9.20
N TRP A 297 -13.38 5.61 8.14
CA TRP A 297 -13.49 6.11 6.77
C TRP A 297 -14.91 6.61 6.48
N THR A 298 -15.93 5.88 6.93
CA THR A 298 -17.33 6.28 6.78
C THR A 298 -17.63 7.58 7.52
N TYR A 299 -17.13 7.74 8.75
CA TYR A 299 -17.28 8.97 9.53
C TYR A 299 -16.68 10.18 8.80
N PHE A 300 -15.43 10.07 8.32
CA PHE A 300 -14.79 11.17 7.61
C PHE A 300 -15.46 11.48 6.27
N THR A 301 -15.83 10.44 5.51
CA THR A 301 -16.57 10.59 4.26
C THR A 301 -17.89 11.31 4.50
N PHE A 302 -18.69 10.83 5.45
CA PHE A 302 -19.97 11.44 5.79
C PHE A 302 -19.80 12.89 6.26
N GLY A 303 -18.81 13.15 7.13
CA GLY A 303 -18.49 14.49 7.62
C GLY A 303 -18.18 15.48 6.49
N GLU A 304 -17.30 15.10 5.55
CA GLU A 304 -16.93 15.95 4.41
C GLU A 304 -18.15 16.31 3.54
N TYR A 305 -18.94 15.31 3.16
CA TYR A 305 -20.11 15.54 2.30
C TYR A 305 -21.24 16.28 3.02
N LEU A 306 -21.42 16.07 4.33
CA LEU A 306 -22.40 16.79 5.13
C LEU A 306 -22.04 18.26 5.29
N ILE A 307 -20.78 18.56 5.64
CA ILE A 307 -20.32 19.94 5.83
C ILE A 307 -20.35 20.70 4.50
N THR A 308 -19.96 20.06 3.39
CA THR A 308 -20.08 20.65 2.05
C THR A 308 -21.54 21.04 1.74
N TYR A 309 -22.49 20.16 2.06
CA TYR A 309 -23.92 20.44 1.87
C TYR A 309 -24.41 21.60 2.76
N LEU A 310 -23.98 21.64 4.03
CA LEU A 310 -24.36 22.69 4.98
C LEU A 310 -23.69 24.04 4.68
N GLY A 311 -22.49 24.05 4.09
CA GLY A 311 -21.73 25.25 3.75
C GLY A 311 -22.38 26.13 2.68
N ARG A 312 -23.32 25.58 1.89
CA ARG A 312 -24.14 26.30 0.89
C ARG A 312 -23.34 27.10 -0.15
N SER A 313 -22.06 26.79 -0.35
CA SER A 313 -21.26 27.39 -1.42
C SER A 313 -21.82 26.97 -2.79
N PRO A 314 -22.16 27.92 -3.69
CA PRO A 314 -22.71 27.59 -5.00
C PRO A 314 -21.76 26.72 -5.85
N THR A 315 -20.45 26.99 -5.80
CA THR A 315 -19.45 26.28 -6.59
C THR A 315 -19.24 24.84 -6.11
N GLU A 316 -19.26 24.61 -4.80
CA GLU A 316 -19.12 23.27 -4.24
C GLU A 316 -20.38 22.44 -4.41
N ARG A 317 -21.56 23.09 -4.33
CA ARG A 317 -22.85 22.43 -4.53
C ARG A 317 -22.98 21.79 -5.91
N VAL A 318 -22.42 22.41 -6.95
CA VAL A 318 -22.42 21.85 -8.32
C VAL A 318 -21.64 20.53 -8.35
N VAL A 319 -20.42 20.52 -7.82
CA VAL A 319 -19.59 19.30 -7.73
C VAL A 319 -20.27 18.23 -6.87
N TRP A 320 -20.82 18.63 -5.73
CA TRP A 320 -21.54 17.74 -4.83
C TRP A 320 -22.74 17.09 -5.53
N MET A 321 -23.55 17.85 -6.27
CA MET A 321 -24.69 17.30 -7.00
C MET A 321 -24.26 16.37 -8.14
N ASP A 322 -23.21 16.73 -8.87
CA ASP A 322 -22.74 15.89 -9.98
C ASP A 322 -22.18 14.55 -9.48
N LYS A 323 -21.63 14.51 -8.26
CA LYS A 323 -21.24 13.26 -7.57
C LYS A 323 -22.43 12.43 -7.08
N PHE A 324 -23.53 13.02 -6.60
CA PHE A 324 -24.63 12.25 -6.02
C PHE A 324 -25.67 11.78 -7.04
N VAL A 325 -26.02 12.65 -8.00
CA VAL A 325 -27.12 12.42 -8.97
C VAL A 325 -26.72 12.68 -10.42
N GLY A 326 -25.55 13.26 -10.68
CA GLY A 326 -25.09 13.60 -12.02
C GLY A 326 -24.18 12.53 -12.64
N ALA A 327 -23.24 13.00 -13.47
CA ALA A 327 -22.38 12.15 -14.28
C ALA A 327 -21.45 11.23 -13.45
N TYR A 328 -21.17 11.62 -12.20
CA TYR A 328 -20.30 10.88 -11.30
C TYR A 328 -21.06 10.12 -10.20
N ALA A 329 -22.40 10.01 -10.31
CA ALA A 329 -23.23 9.22 -9.40
C ALA A 329 -22.84 7.75 -9.36
N TRP A 330 -22.61 7.14 -10.52
CA TRP A 330 -22.21 5.72 -10.59
C TRP A 330 -20.90 5.43 -9.84
N PRO A 331 -19.77 6.12 -10.12
CA PRO A 331 -18.55 5.91 -9.34
C PRO A 331 -18.73 6.25 -7.86
N PHE A 332 -19.53 7.26 -7.50
CA PHE A 332 -19.82 7.61 -6.11
C PHE A 332 -20.53 6.50 -5.34
N TRP A 333 -21.67 6.03 -5.84
CA TRP A 333 -22.41 4.95 -5.19
C TRP A 333 -21.65 3.62 -5.25
N GLY A 334 -20.89 3.38 -6.31
CA GLY A 334 -19.96 2.26 -6.41
C GLY A 334 -18.91 2.30 -5.29
N MET A 335 -18.30 3.46 -5.03
CA MET A 335 -17.38 3.67 -3.91
C MET A 335 -18.08 3.38 -2.56
N ILE A 336 -19.29 3.90 -2.32
CA ILE A 336 -20.02 3.66 -1.06
C ILE A 336 -20.32 2.16 -0.87
N VAL A 337 -20.77 1.45 -1.91
CA VAL A 337 -21.01 0.01 -1.83
C VAL A 337 -19.72 -0.74 -1.52
N ALA A 338 -18.64 -0.39 -2.20
CA ALA A 338 -17.35 -1.06 -2.10
C ALA A 338 -16.60 -0.79 -0.78
N CYS A 339 -16.65 0.44 -0.27
CA CYS A 339 -15.92 0.90 0.91
C CYS A 339 -16.71 0.84 2.21
N LEU A 340 -18.05 0.83 2.15
CA LEU A 340 -18.91 0.75 3.33
C LEU A 340 -19.77 -0.51 3.31
N VAL A 341 -20.65 -0.68 2.33
CA VAL A 341 -21.72 -1.72 2.40
C VAL A 341 -21.15 -3.14 2.46
N ILE A 342 -20.26 -3.49 1.52
CA ILE A 342 -19.62 -4.80 1.45
C ILE A 342 -18.77 -5.09 2.70
N PRO A 343 -17.78 -4.25 3.06
CA PRO A 343 -16.92 -4.51 4.22
C PRO A 343 -17.71 -4.51 5.53
N MET A 344 -18.72 -3.66 5.70
CA MET A 344 -19.60 -3.69 6.88
C MET A 344 -20.36 -5.02 6.96
N ALA A 345 -20.98 -5.47 5.86
CA ALA A 345 -21.72 -6.73 5.83
C ALA A 345 -20.83 -7.96 6.11
N VAL A 346 -19.60 -7.95 5.60
CA VAL A 346 -18.65 -9.06 5.75
C VAL A 346 -17.93 -9.03 7.11
N LEU A 347 -17.52 -7.87 7.61
CA LEU A 347 -16.61 -7.79 8.76
C LEU A 347 -17.34 -7.67 10.11
N CYS A 348 -18.61 -7.27 10.15
CA CYS A 348 -19.38 -7.21 11.39
C CYS A 348 -19.59 -8.59 12.04
N ARG A 349 -19.75 -9.63 11.23
CA ARG A 349 -20.00 -10.99 11.74
C ARG A 349 -18.69 -11.76 11.86
N LYS A 350 -18.38 -12.25 13.07
CA LYS A 350 -17.18 -13.07 13.33
C LYS A 350 -17.08 -14.28 12.38
N ARG A 351 -18.20 -14.90 12.01
CA ARG A 351 -18.27 -16.07 11.12
C ARG A 351 -17.77 -15.80 9.69
N THR A 352 -17.82 -14.56 9.23
CA THR A 352 -17.41 -14.15 7.88
C THR A 352 -15.99 -13.58 7.84
N ARG A 353 -15.30 -13.43 8.99
CA ARG A 353 -13.86 -13.09 9.07
C ARG A 353 -12.97 -14.28 8.75
N THR A 354 -13.19 -14.85 7.57
CA THR A 354 -12.43 -15.97 7.02
C THR A 354 -11.59 -15.48 5.84
N PRO A 355 -10.50 -16.16 5.46
CA PRO A 355 -9.61 -15.69 4.40
C PRO A 355 -10.33 -15.37 3.08
N GLY A 356 -11.29 -16.21 2.67
CA GLY A 356 -12.04 -16.02 1.42
C GLY A 356 -12.92 -14.76 1.45
N TRP A 357 -13.83 -14.67 2.43
CA TRP A 357 -14.73 -13.53 2.58
C TRP A 357 -13.98 -12.22 2.84
N MET A 358 -12.91 -12.25 3.65
CA MET A 358 -12.09 -11.07 3.87
C MET A 358 -11.35 -10.62 2.61
N THR A 359 -10.89 -11.56 1.77
CA THR A 359 -10.28 -11.20 0.47
C THR A 359 -11.30 -10.58 -0.48
N PHE A 360 -12.55 -11.04 -0.48
CA PHE A 360 -13.62 -10.42 -1.25
C PHE A 360 -13.88 -8.98 -0.78
N ALA A 361 -14.06 -8.77 0.53
CA ALA A 361 -14.23 -7.42 1.08
C ALA A 361 -13.01 -6.52 0.81
N ALA A 362 -11.79 -7.04 0.99
CA ALA A 362 -10.56 -6.32 0.73
C ALA A 362 -10.41 -5.90 -0.74
N SER A 363 -10.76 -6.78 -1.68
CA SER A 363 -10.72 -6.47 -3.12
C SER A 363 -11.73 -5.39 -3.50
N ALA A 364 -12.94 -5.45 -2.91
CA ALA A 364 -13.93 -4.40 -3.05
C ALA A 364 -13.41 -3.07 -2.51
N VAL A 365 -12.86 -3.06 -1.29
CA VAL A 365 -12.28 -1.85 -0.68
C VAL A 365 -11.15 -1.29 -1.55
N LEU A 366 -10.23 -2.11 -2.07
CA LEU A 366 -9.16 -1.60 -2.95
C LEU A 366 -9.73 -0.88 -4.19
N LEU A 367 -10.75 -1.44 -4.83
CA LEU A 367 -11.42 -0.79 -5.96
C LEU A 367 -12.16 0.49 -5.53
N GLY A 368 -12.90 0.43 -4.42
CA GLY A 368 -13.65 1.57 -3.89
C GLY A 368 -12.73 2.71 -3.47
N MET A 369 -11.58 2.39 -2.88
CA MET A 369 -10.57 3.38 -2.49
C MET A 369 -9.90 4.00 -3.71
N TRP A 370 -9.69 3.26 -4.79
CA TRP A 370 -9.27 3.85 -6.06
C TRP A 370 -10.35 4.80 -6.62
N LEU A 371 -11.63 4.40 -6.57
CA LEU A 371 -12.76 5.26 -6.97
C LEU A 371 -12.87 6.53 -6.11
N GLU A 372 -12.57 6.45 -4.82
CA GLU A 372 -12.51 7.63 -3.95
C GLU A 372 -11.50 8.65 -4.47
N ARG A 373 -10.29 8.22 -4.86
CA ARG A 373 -9.26 9.12 -5.41
C ARG A 373 -9.73 9.69 -6.74
N TYR A 374 -10.38 8.88 -7.57
CA TYR A 374 -11.02 9.36 -8.80
C TYR A 374 -12.06 10.44 -8.53
N LEU A 375 -12.94 10.24 -7.53
CA LEU A 375 -14.01 11.17 -7.17
C LEU A 375 -13.50 12.44 -6.48
N ILE A 376 -12.35 12.37 -5.81
CA ILE A 376 -11.67 13.57 -5.30
C ILE A 376 -11.12 14.36 -6.49
N VAL A 377 -10.41 13.71 -7.42
CA VAL A 377 -9.66 14.42 -8.47
C VAL A 377 -10.54 14.92 -9.61
N VAL A 378 -11.25 14.01 -10.28
CA VAL A 378 -11.85 14.27 -11.61
C VAL A 378 -13.07 15.19 -11.54
N PRO A 379 -14.10 14.93 -10.71
CA PRO A 379 -15.27 15.79 -10.66
C PRO A 379 -14.94 17.24 -10.27
N THR A 380 -14.03 17.42 -9.31
CA THR A 380 -13.59 18.76 -8.90
C THR A 380 -12.91 19.51 -10.04
N LYS A 381 -12.09 18.83 -10.85
CA LYS A 381 -11.45 19.46 -12.01
C LYS A 381 -12.38 19.66 -13.20
N ALA A 382 -13.40 18.82 -13.33
CA ALA A 382 -14.41 18.94 -14.37
C ALA A 382 -15.27 20.19 -14.19
N HIS A 383 -15.42 20.68 -12.96
CA HIS A 383 -16.16 21.89 -12.62
C HIS A 383 -15.23 22.96 -12.05
N PRO A 384 -14.44 23.65 -12.92
CA PRO A 384 -13.56 24.72 -12.47
C PRO A 384 -14.35 25.89 -11.87
N PHE A 385 -13.67 26.71 -11.08
CA PHE A 385 -14.30 27.89 -10.45
C PHE A 385 -14.82 28.91 -11.46
N LEU A 386 -14.15 29.02 -12.62
CA LEU A 386 -14.56 29.88 -13.74
C LEU A 386 -15.56 29.15 -14.63
N SER A 387 -16.52 29.89 -15.21
CA SER A 387 -17.60 29.38 -16.06
C SER A 387 -17.16 28.96 -17.48
N TRP A 388 -15.99 28.33 -17.62
CA TRP A 388 -15.40 27.92 -18.91
C TRP A 388 -15.98 26.61 -19.50
N GLY A 389 -17.08 26.12 -18.95
CA GLY A 389 -17.74 24.88 -19.37
C GLY A 389 -17.30 23.67 -18.53
N VAL A 390 -18.13 22.63 -18.55
CA VAL A 390 -17.88 21.38 -17.81
C VAL A 390 -16.88 20.53 -18.59
N GLY A 391 -15.80 20.14 -17.93
CA GLY A 391 -14.79 19.24 -18.47
C GLY A 391 -15.26 17.79 -18.52
N HIS A 392 -14.87 17.08 -19.57
CA HIS A 392 -15.05 15.63 -19.67
C HIS A 392 -13.69 14.95 -19.70
N TYR A 393 -13.53 13.93 -18.86
CA TYR A 393 -12.33 13.13 -18.80
C TYR A 393 -12.67 11.66 -19.03
N LYS A 394 -12.00 11.05 -20.00
CA LYS A 394 -12.07 9.61 -20.26
C LYS A 394 -10.64 9.09 -20.42
N PRO A 395 -10.18 8.18 -19.54
CA PRO A 395 -8.82 7.66 -19.59
C PRO A 395 -8.55 6.97 -20.93
N SER A 396 -7.39 7.30 -21.50
CA SER A 396 -6.86 6.68 -22.71
C SER A 396 -6.35 5.25 -22.44
N TRP A 397 -6.07 4.52 -23.51
CA TRP A 397 -5.42 3.20 -23.41
C TRP A 397 -4.01 3.29 -22.77
N VAL A 398 -3.32 4.43 -22.87
CA VAL A 398 -2.00 4.65 -22.24
C VAL A 398 -2.14 4.68 -20.74
N GLU A 399 -3.10 5.44 -20.23
CA GLU A 399 -3.34 5.57 -18.80
C GLU A 399 -3.75 4.23 -18.18
N TRP A 400 -4.59 3.45 -18.87
CA TRP A 400 -4.91 2.08 -18.48
C TRP A 400 -3.69 1.16 -18.50
N SER A 401 -2.83 1.29 -19.51
CA SER A 401 -1.62 0.48 -19.65
C SER A 401 -0.61 0.77 -18.53
N VAL A 402 -0.45 2.04 -18.14
CA VAL A 402 0.41 2.45 -17.02
C VAL A 402 -0.15 1.92 -15.69
N LEU A 403 -1.46 2.04 -15.44
CA LEU A 403 -2.09 1.46 -14.25
C LEU A 403 -1.86 -0.06 -14.16
N ALA A 404 -2.13 -0.78 -15.26
CA ALA A 404 -1.91 -2.22 -15.32
C ALA A 404 -0.44 -2.58 -15.06
N SER A 405 0.50 -1.79 -15.61
CA SER A 405 1.93 -1.95 -15.38
C SER A 405 2.31 -1.71 -13.92
N TRP A 406 1.80 -0.67 -13.24
CA TRP A 406 2.08 -0.46 -11.82
C TRP A 406 1.57 -1.59 -10.92
N CYS A 407 0.36 -2.09 -11.17
CA CYS A 407 -0.15 -3.27 -10.49
C CYS A 407 0.73 -4.51 -10.74
N ALA A 408 1.15 -4.73 -11.98
CA ALA A 408 1.98 -5.87 -12.37
C ALA A 408 3.41 -5.77 -11.81
N GLY A 409 4.02 -4.60 -11.88
CA GLY A 409 5.35 -4.30 -11.34
C GLY A 409 5.40 -4.44 -9.82
N PHE A 410 4.37 -3.96 -9.12
CA PHE A 410 4.20 -4.17 -7.69
C PHE A 410 4.14 -5.65 -7.33
N ALA A 411 3.25 -6.41 -7.98
CA ALA A 411 3.13 -7.85 -7.75
C ALA A 411 4.42 -8.61 -8.10
N LEU A 412 5.10 -8.22 -9.19
CA LEU A 412 6.36 -8.83 -9.63
C LEU A 412 7.48 -8.59 -8.61
N ALA A 413 7.69 -7.35 -8.18
CA ALA A 413 8.69 -7.00 -7.18
C ALA A 413 8.46 -7.79 -5.87
N PHE A 414 7.20 -7.85 -5.45
CA PHE A 414 6.76 -8.61 -4.28
C PHE A 414 7.04 -10.12 -4.40
N PHE A 415 6.73 -10.73 -5.55
CA PHE A 415 6.98 -12.16 -5.81
C PHE A 415 8.46 -12.49 -5.87
N LEU A 416 9.26 -11.63 -6.51
CA LEU A 416 10.72 -11.81 -6.60
C LEU A 416 11.36 -11.68 -5.22
N PHE A 417 10.93 -10.71 -4.41
CA PHE A 417 11.44 -10.51 -3.06
C PHE A 417 11.22 -11.74 -2.17
N PHE A 418 10.00 -12.27 -2.11
CA PHE A 418 9.72 -13.45 -1.28
C PHE A 418 10.20 -14.78 -1.88
N ARG A 419 10.72 -14.77 -3.11
CA ARG A 419 11.49 -15.88 -3.63
C ARG A 419 12.94 -15.85 -3.13
N LEU A 420 13.44 -14.70 -2.69
CA LEU A 420 14.78 -14.53 -2.14
C LEU A 420 14.79 -14.61 -0.62
N TYR A 421 13.75 -14.13 0.05
CA TYR A 421 13.69 -14.03 1.51
C TYR A 421 12.42 -14.66 2.09
N PRO A 422 12.47 -15.19 3.33
CA PRO A 422 11.31 -15.83 3.95
C PRO A 422 10.23 -14.78 4.23
N CYS A 423 8.97 -15.14 3.98
CA CYS A 423 7.87 -14.19 4.09
C CYS A 423 7.34 -13.93 5.50
N ILE A 424 7.62 -14.85 6.40
CA ILE A 424 7.33 -14.73 7.83
C ILE A 424 8.66 -14.59 8.54
N SER A 425 8.70 -13.71 9.55
CA SER A 425 9.90 -13.53 10.37
C SER A 425 10.10 -14.74 11.28
N VAL A 426 11.18 -15.50 11.06
CA VAL A 426 11.43 -16.76 11.79
C VAL A 426 11.73 -16.45 13.25
N TRP A 427 12.61 -15.47 13.50
CA TRP A 427 13.01 -15.12 14.85
C TRP A 427 11.87 -14.50 15.66
N GLU A 428 11.02 -13.66 15.05
CA GLU A 428 9.85 -13.06 15.75
C GLU A 428 8.81 -14.12 16.13
N ILE A 429 8.60 -15.15 15.29
CA ILE A 429 7.70 -16.26 15.63
C ILE A 429 8.25 -17.07 16.81
N LYS A 430 9.56 -17.36 16.82
CA LYS A 430 10.22 -18.05 17.93
C LYS A 430 10.15 -17.25 19.23
N GLU A 431 10.35 -15.94 19.16
CA GLU A 431 10.17 -15.04 20.31
C GLU A 431 8.73 -15.07 20.83
N GLY A 432 7.74 -15.03 19.92
CA GLY A 432 6.33 -15.12 20.28
C GLY A 432 5.98 -16.36 21.10
N GLN A 433 6.50 -17.53 20.71
CA GLN A 433 6.26 -18.80 21.42
C GLN A 433 6.96 -18.93 22.78
N LYS A 434 8.06 -18.18 23.01
CA LYS A 434 8.75 -18.14 24.31
C LYS A 434 7.98 -17.34 25.36
N HIS A 435 7.09 -16.45 24.92
CA HIS A 435 6.31 -15.57 25.79
C HIS A 435 4.83 -16.00 25.95
N GLU A 436 4.41 -17.08 25.28
CA GLU A 436 3.19 -17.86 25.54
C GLU A 436 3.45 -18.92 26.61
#